data_AF-A0A2E5YIM2-F1
#
_entry.id   AF-A0A2E5YIM2-F1
#
_cell.length_a   1.000
_cell.length_b   1.000
_cell.length_c   1.000
_cell.angle_alpha   90.00
_cell.angle_beta   90.00
_cell.angle_gamma   90.00
#
_symmetry.space_group_name_H-M   'P 1'
#
loop_
_entity.id
_entity.type
_entity.pdbx_description
1 polymer ?
#
loop_
_entity_poly.entity_id
_entity_poly.type
_entity_poly.pdbx_seq_one_letter_code
_entity_poly.pdbx_strand_id
1 'polypeptide(L)'
;MRAFFDWLKGRRYKVQARVLIARHRRFDPCVDCEGTRLSEDARAVSIESKTIADLARSTLADLLVWAEDLSRREVGGDAASRLLELIRTKLRTIHAVGLGYLTLDRMVRTLSGGEAQRIQLATALGGSLTASLYVLDEPSIGLHAADLERLLRVLEAIRDQGNTVVVVEHALPVIEAADHVIDLGPGAGRWGGEIIAAGSVAEVRANADSKTGAALRGEFGVGEREPRELSRTPRLQIRDARVNNLRGLSVAIPLRGLVVITGVSGAGKSTLLHDVLVPGLVPRASLDPTRGIDARIEGAERIGEVIVVDQSPSSRSLRSNPATLTKAFDAIRQRFAATREAKARGWSAGTFSFNVAGGRCDECEGAGEVVIDMQFLDDLRVPCDACGGKRYRREVLEIRVGGRSILDVLELSLEEACEVFVSDAKIAGRLAPLVRVGLGYLTLGQPLSTLSGGEHQRVRLGQALVAGAGHALYIFDEPTTGLHPADIAVLLECFNEVIDAGSSVIVVEHDLDVIRAADWVIDLGPGGGPEGGLLIAEGPPAIVAAVSDSLTGSLL
;
A
#
# COMPACT_ATOMS: atom_id res chain seq x y z
N MET A 1 -7.53 35.91 -10.48
CA MET A 1 -6.93 34.89 -9.58
C MET A 1 -6.68 35.41 -8.16
N ARG A 2 -5.96 36.53 -7.94
CA ARG A 2 -5.73 37.10 -6.58
C ARG A 2 -7.02 37.40 -5.80
N ALA A 3 -7.98 38.10 -6.42
CA ALA A 3 -9.28 38.40 -5.80
C ALA A 3 -10.07 37.16 -5.33
N PHE A 4 -9.96 36.04 -6.06
CA PHE A 4 -10.58 34.77 -5.68
C PHE A 4 -9.93 34.17 -4.43
N PHE A 5 -8.59 34.18 -4.35
CA PHE A 5 -7.89 33.68 -3.16
C PHE A 5 -8.05 34.58 -1.94
N ASP A 6 -8.17 35.90 -2.13
CA ASP A 6 -8.43 36.82 -1.02
C ASP A 6 -9.87 36.66 -0.48
N TRP A 7 -10.85 36.46 -1.37
CA TRP A 7 -12.20 36.03 -0.99
C TRP A 7 -12.20 34.68 -0.24
N LEU A 8 -11.40 33.71 -0.69
CA LEU A 8 -11.27 32.41 -0.03
C LEU A 8 -10.60 32.50 1.33
N LYS A 9 -9.56 33.34 1.47
CA LYS A 9 -8.89 33.61 2.76
C LYS A 9 -9.87 34.21 3.78
N GLY A 10 -10.79 35.07 3.33
CA GLY A 10 -11.90 35.58 4.16
C GLY A 10 -12.89 34.50 4.65
N ARG A 11 -12.84 33.29 4.06
CA ARG A 11 -13.70 32.14 4.42
C ARG A 11 -12.93 31.00 5.10
N ARG A 12 -11.73 31.24 5.63
CA ARG A 12 -10.90 30.22 6.32
C ARG A 12 -11.60 29.47 7.45
N TYR A 13 -12.67 30.01 8.04
CA TYR A 13 -13.47 29.29 9.02
C TYR A 13 -14.14 28.02 8.43
N LYS A 14 -14.45 28.01 7.12
CA LYS A 14 -14.98 26.84 6.42
C LYS A 14 -13.88 25.84 6.07
N VAL A 15 -14.06 24.57 6.41
CA VAL A 15 -13.12 23.48 6.10
C VAL A 15 -12.86 23.40 4.59
N GLN A 16 -13.90 23.50 3.76
CA GLN A 16 -13.77 23.41 2.31
C GLN A 16 -12.88 24.54 1.75
N ALA A 17 -12.98 25.74 2.31
CA ALA A 17 -12.13 26.87 1.91
C ALA A 17 -10.66 26.65 2.33
N ARG A 18 -10.40 26.07 3.51
CA ARG A 18 -9.05 25.70 3.94
C ARG A 18 -8.44 24.64 3.05
N VAL A 19 -9.21 23.59 2.71
CA VAL A 19 -8.78 22.53 1.79
C VAL A 19 -8.47 23.09 0.42
N LEU A 20 -9.34 23.96 -0.13
CA LEU A 20 -9.11 24.57 -1.44
C LEU A 20 -7.89 25.50 -1.45
N ILE A 21 -7.67 26.28 -0.38
CA ILE A 21 -6.45 27.10 -0.25
C ILE A 21 -5.21 26.20 -0.16
N ALA A 22 -5.26 25.12 0.62
CA ALA A 22 -4.14 24.19 0.78
C ALA A 22 -3.72 23.56 -0.55
N ARG A 23 -4.70 23.19 -1.39
CA ARG A 23 -4.47 22.68 -2.76
C ARG A 23 -3.77 23.68 -3.69
N HIS A 24 -3.61 24.95 -3.33
CA HIS A 24 -2.97 25.94 -4.19
C HIS A 24 -1.75 26.60 -3.52
N ARG A 25 -1.18 25.95 -2.49
CA ARG A 25 0.02 26.41 -1.78
C ARG A 25 1.21 25.53 -2.09
N ARG A 26 2.26 26.09 -2.67
CA ARG A 26 3.58 25.45 -2.67
C ARG A 26 4.25 25.63 -1.32
N PHE A 27 4.97 24.62 -0.87
CA PHE A 27 5.91 24.75 0.24
C PHE A 27 7.28 25.10 -0.34
N ASP A 28 7.70 26.34 -0.15
CA ASP A 28 9.06 26.77 -0.47
C ASP A 28 9.89 26.77 0.82
N PRO A 29 11.21 26.52 0.73
CA PRO A 29 12.11 26.71 1.86
C PRO A 29 11.95 28.12 2.43
N CYS A 30 11.90 28.23 3.76
CA CYS A 30 11.87 29.53 4.43
C CYS A 30 13.10 30.34 4.02
N VAL A 31 12.92 31.62 3.66
CA VAL A 31 14.02 32.49 3.22
C VAL A 31 15.00 32.81 4.35
N ASP A 32 14.55 32.89 5.60
CA ASP A 32 15.39 33.30 6.73
C ASP A 32 16.30 32.16 7.21
N CYS A 33 15.76 30.94 7.30
CA CYS A 33 16.50 29.77 7.76
C CYS A 33 16.93 28.83 6.62
N GLU A 34 16.59 29.16 5.37
CA GLU A 34 16.88 28.36 4.17
C GLU A 34 16.43 26.89 4.30
N GLY A 35 15.32 26.66 5.02
CA GLY A 35 14.77 25.33 5.27
C GLY A 35 15.44 24.53 6.40
N THR A 36 16.50 25.05 7.03
CA THR A 36 17.19 24.38 8.16
C THR A 36 16.37 24.32 9.44
N ARG A 37 15.37 25.19 9.58
CA ARG A 37 14.48 25.33 10.76
C ARG A 37 15.18 25.83 12.03
N LEU A 38 16.40 26.36 11.90
CA LEU A 38 17.22 26.84 13.00
C LEU A 38 17.45 28.35 12.92
N SER A 39 17.69 28.99 14.08
CA SER A 39 18.12 30.38 14.14
C SER A 39 19.52 30.56 13.55
N GLU A 40 19.90 31.80 13.25
CA GLU A 40 21.25 32.13 12.78
C GLU A 40 22.33 31.68 13.77
N ASP A 41 22.17 32.01 15.06
CA ASP A 41 23.11 31.60 16.12
C ASP A 41 23.29 30.08 16.19
N ALA A 42 22.21 29.31 16.09
CA ALA A 42 22.28 27.85 16.14
C ALA A 42 22.97 27.25 14.91
N ARG A 43 22.84 27.89 13.74
CA ARG A 43 23.54 27.48 12.51
C ARG A 43 25.03 27.81 12.53
N ALA A 44 25.45 28.81 13.30
CA ALA A 44 26.85 29.21 13.38
C ALA A 44 27.71 28.23 14.20
N VAL A 45 27.09 27.41 15.05
CA VAL A 45 27.80 26.39 15.85
C VAL A 45 28.20 25.21 14.98
N SER A 46 29.49 24.84 15.04
CA SER A 46 30.03 23.71 14.28
C SER A 46 30.91 22.79 15.12
N ILE A 47 31.01 21.54 14.69
CA ILE A 47 31.92 20.52 15.19
C ILE A 47 32.77 20.07 13.99
N GLU A 48 34.09 20.23 14.06
CA GLU A 48 35.00 19.92 12.94
C GLU A 48 34.54 20.55 11.61
N SER A 49 34.18 21.84 11.65
CA SER A 49 33.72 22.62 10.49
C SER A 49 32.40 22.15 9.85
N LYS A 50 31.66 21.22 10.48
CA LYS A 50 30.29 20.88 10.10
C LYS A 50 29.28 21.47 11.08
N THR A 51 28.31 22.22 10.58
CA THR A 51 27.20 22.74 11.39
C THR A 51 26.17 21.63 11.63
N ILE A 52 25.27 21.83 12.61
CA ILE A 52 24.13 20.92 12.81
C ILE A 52 23.25 20.81 11.55
N ALA A 53 23.16 21.87 10.73
CA ALA A 53 22.40 21.86 9.49
C ALA A 53 23.08 21.01 8.40
N ASP A 54 24.42 21.00 8.36
CA ASP A 54 25.19 20.15 7.43
C ASP A 54 25.07 18.68 7.82
N LEU A 55 25.18 18.40 9.11
CA LEU A 55 24.99 17.04 9.65
C LEU A 55 23.57 16.54 9.40
N ALA A 56 22.56 17.41 9.57
CA ALA A 56 21.16 17.04 9.35
C ALA A 56 20.82 16.71 7.89
N ARG A 57 21.50 17.38 6.94
CA ARG A 57 21.35 17.15 5.49
C ARG A 57 22.22 16.01 4.95
N SER A 58 23.18 15.53 5.73
CA SER A 58 24.02 14.38 5.36
C SER A 58 23.18 13.11 5.35
N THR A 59 23.55 12.15 4.51
CA THR A 59 22.96 10.80 4.60
C THR A 59 23.35 10.16 5.93
N LEU A 60 22.54 9.25 6.45
CA LEU A 60 22.84 8.54 7.69
C LEU A 60 24.11 7.69 7.57
N ALA A 61 24.43 7.21 6.36
CA ALA A 61 25.70 6.54 6.05
C ALA A 61 26.89 7.50 6.17
N ASP A 62 26.82 8.68 5.58
CA ASP A 62 27.90 9.70 5.70
C ASP A 62 28.06 10.19 7.13
N LEU A 63 26.93 10.31 7.85
CA LEU A 63 26.92 10.72 9.25
C LEU A 63 27.57 9.66 10.14
N LEU A 64 27.39 8.36 9.83
CA LEU A 64 28.07 7.27 10.53
C LEU A 64 29.59 7.37 10.33
N VAL A 65 30.06 7.55 9.10
CA VAL A 65 31.49 7.72 8.78
C VAL A 65 32.07 8.92 9.54
N TRP A 66 31.34 10.05 9.55
CA TRP A 66 31.74 11.23 10.29
C TRP A 66 31.82 10.99 11.80
N ALA A 67 30.84 10.31 12.40
CA ALA A 67 30.83 10.00 13.83
C ALA A 67 31.96 9.04 14.22
N GLU A 68 32.30 8.07 13.36
CA GLU A 68 33.42 7.15 13.58
C GLU A 68 34.79 7.83 13.47
N ASP A 69 34.93 8.80 12.57
CA ASP A 69 36.15 9.60 12.47
C ASP A 69 36.29 10.55 13.67
N LEU A 70 35.20 11.20 14.09
CA LEU A 70 35.20 12.07 15.26
C LEU A 70 35.54 11.31 16.55
N SER A 71 35.01 10.09 16.70
CA SER A 71 35.31 9.21 17.84
C SER A 71 36.79 8.82 17.91
N ARG A 72 37.47 8.66 16.76
CA ARG A 72 38.91 8.35 16.71
C ARG A 72 39.80 9.52 17.13
N ARG A 73 39.28 10.74 17.11
CA ARG A 73 40.01 11.98 17.45
C ARG A 73 39.82 12.43 18.90
N GLU A 74 39.04 11.68 19.70
CA GLU A 74 38.78 11.95 21.14
C GLU A 74 38.30 13.38 21.46
N VAL A 75 37.43 13.93 20.61
CA VAL A 75 36.93 15.31 20.77
C VAL A 75 35.88 15.42 21.90
N GLY A 76 36.07 16.37 22.83
CA GLY A 76 35.03 16.78 23.79
C GLY A 76 34.99 16.03 25.14
N GLY A 77 36.00 15.21 25.44
CA GLY A 77 36.15 14.52 26.74
C GLY A 77 35.15 13.37 26.98
N ASP A 78 35.07 12.89 28.23
CA ASP A 78 34.30 11.70 28.62
C ASP A 78 32.81 11.77 28.26
N ALA A 79 32.17 12.92 28.53
CA ALA A 79 30.74 13.09 28.28
C ALA A 79 30.41 13.05 26.78
N ALA A 80 31.23 13.71 25.95
CA ALA A 80 31.07 13.67 24.50
C ALA A 80 31.32 12.27 23.95
N SER A 81 32.32 11.56 24.47
CA SER A 81 32.63 10.18 24.06
C SER A 81 31.46 9.22 24.30
N ARG A 82 30.78 9.33 25.45
CA ARG A 82 29.56 8.53 25.76
C ARG A 82 28.40 8.86 24.82
N LEU A 83 28.20 10.14 24.49
CA LEU A 83 27.15 10.55 23.55
C LEU A 83 27.47 10.10 22.12
N LEU A 84 28.73 10.19 21.70
CA LEU A 84 29.18 9.71 20.39
C LEU A 84 29.00 8.20 20.26
N GLU A 85 29.26 7.42 21.31
CA GLU A 85 28.99 5.98 21.28
C GLU A 85 27.50 5.67 21.13
N LEU A 86 26.62 6.43 21.80
CA LEU A 86 25.17 6.32 21.62
C LEU A 86 24.75 6.65 20.18
N ILE A 87 25.28 7.74 19.61
CA ILE A 87 25.00 8.16 18.23
C ILE A 87 25.48 7.09 17.25
N ARG A 88 26.71 6.60 17.39
CA ARG A 88 27.29 5.55 16.54
C ARG A 88 26.47 4.27 16.58
N THR A 89 26.07 3.85 17.78
CA THR A 89 25.23 2.66 17.97
C THR A 89 23.92 2.82 17.19
N LYS A 90 23.20 3.94 17.37
CA LYS A 90 21.95 4.21 16.64
C LYS A 90 22.15 4.26 15.12
N LEU A 91 23.20 4.94 14.65
CA LEU A 91 23.49 5.05 13.22
C LEU A 91 23.84 3.70 12.60
N ARG A 92 24.63 2.85 13.29
CA ARG A 92 24.91 1.48 12.84
C ARG A 92 23.65 0.65 12.74
N THR A 93 22.75 0.74 13.72
CA THR A 93 21.49 0.00 13.69
C THR A 93 20.61 0.45 12.54
N ILE A 94 20.48 1.77 12.29
CA ILE A 94 19.72 2.29 11.15
C ILE A 94 20.36 1.90 9.81
N HIS A 95 21.69 1.89 9.74
CA HIS A 95 22.42 1.43 8.56
C HIS A 95 22.22 -0.07 8.31
N ALA A 96 22.21 -0.89 9.37
CA ALA A 96 22.00 -2.33 9.29
C ALA A 96 20.63 -2.71 8.73
N VAL A 97 19.59 -1.93 9.04
CA VAL A 97 18.24 -2.08 8.44
C VAL A 97 18.13 -1.47 7.03
N GLY A 98 19.24 -1.08 6.39
CA GLY A 98 19.26 -0.61 5.00
C GLY A 98 18.79 0.83 4.78
N LEU A 99 18.66 1.64 5.83
CA LEU A 99 18.16 3.01 5.75
C LEU A 99 19.27 4.07 5.67
N GLY A 100 20.49 3.67 5.33
CA GLY A 100 21.66 4.57 5.26
C GLY A 100 21.52 5.73 4.28
N TYR A 101 20.67 5.59 3.26
CA TYR A 101 20.43 6.60 2.22
C TYR A 101 19.54 7.76 2.68
N LEU A 102 18.81 7.61 3.80
CA LEU A 102 17.98 8.68 4.34
C LEU A 102 18.84 9.80 4.90
N THR A 103 18.31 11.02 4.94
CA THR A 103 18.91 12.14 5.67
C THR A 103 18.22 12.31 7.03
N LEU A 104 18.93 12.87 8.01
CA LEU A 104 18.38 13.06 9.35
C LEU A 104 17.22 14.08 9.38
N ASP A 105 17.23 15.05 8.46
CA ASP A 105 16.18 16.07 8.32
C ASP A 105 14.96 15.63 7.47
N ARG A 106 14.97 14.39 6.96
CA ARG A 106 13.86 13.80 6.20
C ARG A 106 12.59 13.82 7.04
N MET A 107 11.51 14.34 6.47
CA MET A 107 10.23 14.42 7.18
C MET A 107 9.60 13.03 7.32
N VAL A 108 9.21 12.65 8.53
CA VAL A 108 8.57 11.35 8.83
C VAL A 108 7.36 11.07 7.93
N ARG A 109 6.52 12.09 7.66
CA ARG A 109 5.35 11.97 6.77
C ARG A 109 5.67 11.66 5.30
N THR A 110 6.94 11.72 4.92
CA THR A 110 7.42 11.46 3.55
C THR A 110 8.16 10.13 3.43
N LEU A 111 8.19 9.35 4.52
CA LEU A 111 8.66 7.99 4.52
C LEU A 111 7.57 7.08 3.96
N SER A 112 7.98 6.05 3.23
CA SER A 112 7.15 4.89 2.91
C SER A 112 6.80 4.10 4.16
N GLY A 113 5.78 3.23 4.07
CA GLY A 113 5.41 2.31 5.14
C GLY A 113 6.59 1.45 5.59
N GLY A 114 7.29 0.82 4.64
CA GLY A 114 8.48 0.02 4.92
C GLY A 114 9.64 0.80 5.54
N GLU A 115 9.89 2.05 5.11
CA GLU A 115 10.89 2.91 5.77
C GLU A 115 10.51 3.22 7.23
N ALA A 116 9.25 3.57 7.49
CA ALA A 116 8.78 3.86 8.83
C ALA A 116 8.88 2.63 9.75
N GLN A 117 8.50 1.45 9.25
CA GLN A 117 8.61 0.19 9.96
C GLN A 117 10.06 -0.19 10.27
N ARG A 118 10.98 0.00 9.32
CA ARG A 118 12.42 -0.25 9.55
C ARG A 118 13.05 0.71 10.55
N ILE A 119 12.56 1.94 10.66
CA ILE A 119 12.96 2.85 11.76
C ILE A 119 12.51 2.31 13.13
N GLN A 120 11.30 1.73 13.21
CA GLN A 120 10.81 1.10 14.44
C GLN A 120 11.67 -0.13 14.81
N LEU A 121 12.00 -0.97 13.82
CA LEU A 121 12.94 -2.09 14.00
C LEU A 121 14.31 -1.65 14.49
N ALA A 122 14.87 -0.58 13.91
CA ALA A 122 16.14 -0.03 14.37
C ALA A 122 16.05 0.52 15.81
N THR A 123 14.90 1.05 16.19
CA THR A 123 14.65 1.52 17.57
C THR A 123 14.57 0.33 18.54
N ALA A 124 13.93 -0.76 18.14
CA ALA A 124 13.87 -2.00 18.91
C ALA A 124 15.26 -2.60 19.14
N LEU A 125 16.06 -2.77 18.08
CA LEU A 125 17.43 -3.27 18.15
C LEU A 125 18.39 -2.37 18.95
N GLY A 126 18.18 -1.05 18.88
CA GLY A 126 18.98 -0.08 19.61
C GLY A 126 18.62 0.01 21.10
N GLY A 127 17.54 -0.64 21.53
CA GLY A 127 17.14 -0.76 22.92
C GLY A 127 17.90 -1.88 23.62
N SER A 128 18.17 -1.74 24.92
CA SER A 128 18.73 -2.81 25.76
C SER A 128 17.62 -3.68 26.38
N LEU A 129 16.49 -3.82 25.69
CA LEU A 129 15.34 -4.59 26.19
C LEU A 129 15.62 -6.09 26.02
N THR A 130 15.43 -6.83 27.10
CA THR A 130 15.54 -8.29 27.15
C THR A 130 14.24 -8.86 27.73
N ALA A 131 13.97 -10.16 27.52
CA ALA A 131 12.75 -10.82 27.97
C ALA A 131 11.46 -10.14 27.48
N SER A 132 11.51 -9.52 26.30
CA SER A 132 10.39 -8.84 25.67
C SER A 132 9.81 -9.67 24.52
N LEU A 133 8.51 -9.54 24.29
CA LEU A 133 7.81 -10.09 23.13
C LEU A 133 7.65 -9.01 22.08
N TYR A 134 8.31 -9.18 20.94
CA TYR A 134 8.12 -8.34 19.76
C TYR A 134 7.11 -9.01 18.85
N VAL A 135 6.02 -8.30 18.53
CA VAL A 135 5.03 -8.74 17.55
C VAL A 135 5.12 -7.81 16.34
N LEU A 136 5.46 -8.38 15.20
CA LEU A 136 5.69 -7.65 13.96
C LEU A 136 4.70 -8.10 12.89
N ASP A 137 4.09 -7.12 12.24
CA ASP A 137 3.14 -7.33 11.15
C ASP A 137 3.84 -7.06 9.82
N GLU A 138 4.15 -8.12 9.08
CA GLU A 138 4.74 -8.12 7.73
C GLU A 138 5.94 -7.15 7.54
N PRO A 139 7.05 -7.35 8.26
CA PRO A 139 8.23 -6.49 8.16
C PRO A 139 8.93 -6.50 6.80
N SER A 140 8.64 -7.47 5.92
CA SER A 140 9.18 -7.50 4.56
C SER A 140 8.46 -6.59 3.56
N ILE A 141 7.35 -5.94 3.93
CA ILE A 141 6.60 -5.08 3.01
C ILE A 141 7.50 -4.02 2.37
N GLY A 142 7.47 -3.93 1.03
CA GLY A 142 8.20 -2.94 0.27
C GLY A 142 9.72 -3.14 0.30
N LEU A 143 10.20 -4.31 0.73
CA LEU A 143 11.61 -4.68 0.67
C LEU A 143 11.94 -5.45 -0.60
N HIS A 144 13.00 -5.01 -1.28
CA HIS A 144 13.57 -5.77 -2.38
C HIS A 144 14.16 -7.08 -1.85
N ALA A 145 14.13 -8.17 -2.64
CA ALA A 145 14.66 -9.48 -2.24
C ALA A 145 16.13 -9.41 -1.74
N ALA A 146 16.96 -8.56 -2.36
CA ALA A 146 18.34 -8.31 -1.92
C ALA A 146 18.46 -7.69 -0.50
N ASP A 147 17.44 -7.00 -0.01
CA ASP A 147 17.41 -6.40 1.33
C ASP A 147 16.79 -7.35 2.38
N LEU A 148 16.15 -8.44 1.98
CA LEU A 148 15.47 -9.37 2.87
C LEU A 148 16.44 -10.05 3.85
N GLU A 149 17.64 -10.42 3.39
CA GLU A 149 18.68 -10.97 4.26
C GLU A 149 19.08 -10.02 5.39
N ARG A 150 19.03 -8.70 5.15
CA ARG A 150 19.34 -7.70 6.19
C ARG A 150 18.27 -7.71 7.27
N LEU A 151 17.01 -7.81 6.87
CA LEU A 151 15.88 -7.94 7.80
C LEU A 151 16.01 -9.22 8.65
N LEU A 152 16.34 -10.35 8.04
CA LEU A 152 16.52 -11.61 8.78
C LEU A 152 17.59 -11.50 9.86
N ARG A 153 18.77 -10.96 9.52
CA ARG A 153 19.84 -10.72 10.50
C ARG A 153 19.40 -9.80 11.65
N VAL A 154 18.53 -8.84 11.37
CA VAL A 154 17.97 -7.94 12.37
C VAL A 154 17.02 -8.69 13.31
N LEU A 155 16.12 -9.52 12.78
CA LEU A 155 15.19 -10.32 13.58
C LEU A 155 15.93 -11.34 14.46
N GLU A 156 16.93 -12.01 13.88
CA GLU A 156 17.82 -12.92 14.60
C GLU A 156 18.57 -12.20 15.73
N ALA A 157 19.10 -11.00 15.47
CA ALA A 157 19.78 -10.21 16.50
C ALA A 157 18.84 -9.80 17.65
N ILE A 158 17.57 -9.46 17.38
CA ILE A 158 16.57 -9.17 18.44
C ILE A 158 16.33 -10.44 19.26
N ARG A 159 16.14 -11.60 18.62
CA ARG A 159 15.95 -12.90 19.28
C ARG A 159 17.14 -13.24 20.16
N ASP A 160 18.36 -13.14 19.63
CA ASP A 160 19.59 -13.56 20.29
C ASP A 160 19.96 -12.67 21.49
N GLN A 161 19.38 -11.47 21.61
CA GLN A 161 19.42 -10.64 22.82
C GLN A 161 18.56 -11.21 23.97
N GLY A 162 17.89 -12.35 23.78
CA GLY A 162 17.02 -12.98 24.79
C GLY A 162 15.57 -12.49 24.72
N ASN A 163 15.10 -12.11 23.53
CA ASN A 163 13.71 -11.73 23.27
C ASN A 163 12.98 -12.82 22.47
N THR A 164 11.64 -12.77 22.49
CA THR A 164 10.80 -13.57 21.59
C THR A 164 10.30 -12.68 20.47
N VAL A 165 10.43 -13.14 19.23
CA VAL A 165 10.01 -12.41 18.03
C VAL A 165 8.92 -13.21 17.34
N VAL A 166 7.70 -12.67 17.31
CA VAL A 166 6.56 -13.21 16.57
C VAL A 166 6.34 -12.34 15.35
N VAL A 167 6.41 -12.95 14.18
CA VAL A 167 6.29 -12.25 12.91
C VAL A 167 5.12 -12.84 12.13
N VAL A 168 4.20 -11.98 11.70
CA VAL A 168 3.20 -12.31 10.67
C VAL A 168 3.87 -12.06 9.33
N GLU A 169 3.99 -13.09 8.48
CA GLU A 169 4.70 -13.00 7.21
C GLU A 169 4.09 -13.92 6.15
N HIS A 170 4.34 -13.55 4.90
CA HIS A 170 4.02 -14.34 3.71
C HIS A 170 5.27 -14.57 2.83
N ALA A 171 6.38 -13.86 3.07
CA ALA A 171 7.62 -14.04 2.33
C ALA A 171 8.29 -15.38 2.66
N LEU A 172 8.39 -16.27 1.65
CA LEU A 172 8.96 -17.60 1.81
C LEU A 172 10.36 -17.61 2.44
N PRO A 173 11.31 -16.74 2.07
CA PRO A 173 12.64 -16.76 2.70
C PRO A 173 12.61 -16.42 4.20
N VAL A 174 11.61 -15.66 4.67
CA VAL A 174 11.43 -15.39 6.11
C VAL A 174 10.84 -16.59 6.82
N ILE A 175 9.85 -17.22 6.22
CA ILE A 175 9.24 -18.45 6.73
C ILE A 175 10.29 -19.57 6.80
N GLU A 176 11.16 -19.68 5.80
CA GLU A 176 12.24 -20.68 5.77
C GLU A 176 13.30 -20.46 6.86
N ALA A 177 13.54 -19.21 7.27
CA ALA A 177 14.49 -18.87 8.33
C ALA A 177 13.90 -19.00 9.75
N ALA A 178 12.59 -19.24 9.88
CA ALA A 178 11.92 -19.26 11.17
C ALA A 178 12.27 -20.50 12.00
N ASP A 179 12.48 -20.30 13.30
CA ASP A 179 12.69 -21.39 14.26
C ASP A 179 11.41 -22.24 14.45
N HIS A 180 10.25 -21.60 14.34
CA HIS A 180 8.93 -22.20 14.49
C HIS A 180 7.91 -21.45 13.62
N VAL A 181 7.04 -22.19 12.95
CA VAL A 181 6.00 -21.66 12.05
C VAL A 181 4.64 -22.13 12.54
N ILE A 182 3.67 -21.20 12.58
CA ILE A 182 2.26 -21.49 12.83
C ILE A 182 1.50 -21.08 11.57
N ASP A 183 0.95 -22.06 10.86
CA ASP A 183 0.14 -21.85 9.66
C ASP A 183 -1.36 -21.80 10.03
N LEU A 184 -2.03 -20.74 9.59
CA LEU A 184 -3.44 -20.47 9.84
C LEU A 184 -4.25 -20.68 8.56
N GLY A 185 -5.38 -21.36 8.66
CA GLY A 185 -6.21 -21.67 7.50
C GLY A 185 -7.53 -22.35 7.86
N PRO A 186 -8.12 -23.15 6.95
CA PRO A 186 -7.67 -23.45 5.57
C PRO A 186 -7.97 -22.34 4.54
N GLY A 187 -8.83 -21.39 4.90
CA GLY A 187 -9.22 -20.25 4.07
C GLY A 187 -9.24 -18.93 4.84
N ALA A 188 -9.76 -17.88 4.22
CA ALA A 188 -9.88 -16.56 4.83
C ALA A 188 -11.26 -16.32 5.45
N GLY A 189 -11.36 -15.33 6.34
CA GLY A 189 -12.60 -14.96 7.01
C GLY A 189 -13.19 -16.10 7.85
N ARG A 190 -14.47 -16.41 7.65
CA ARG A 190 -15.18 -17.48 8.38
C ARG A 190 -14.66 -18.90 8.09
N TRP A 191 -13.87 -19.04 7.03
CA TRP A 191 -13.25 -20.31 6.62
C TRP A 191 -11.81 -20.45 7.14
N GLY A 192 -11.35 -19.49 7.95
CA GLY A 192 -10.06 -19.49 8.61
C GLY A 192 -10.17 -19.59 10.12
N GLY A 193 -9.07 -19.25 10.81
CA GLY A 193 -9.02 -19.21 12.28
C GLY A 193 -8.65 -20.56 12.92
N GLU A 194 -8.29 -21.56 12.13
CA GLU A 194 -7.78 -22.84 12.60
C GLU A 194 -6.27 -22.94 12.36
N ILE A 195 -5.57 -23.65 13.25
CA ILE A 195 -4.15 -23.96 13.08
C ILE A 195 -4.05 -25.22 12.21
N ILE A 196 -3.53 -25.07 10.99
CA ILE A 196 -3.36 -26.16 10.03
C ILE A 196 -2.07 -26.94 10.32
N ALA A 197 -1.00 -26.22 10.66
CA ALA A 197 0.28 -26.78 11.04
C ALA A 197 0.95 -25.87 12.08
N ALA A 198 1.64 -26.46 13.04
CA ALA A 198 2.49 -25.72 13.98
C ALA A 198 3.72 -26.58 14.30
N GLY A 199 4.91 -26.04 14.07
CA GLY A 199 6.15 -26.82 14.21
C GLY A 199 7.34 -26.17 13.51
N SER A 200 8.34 -26.99 13.23
CA SER A 200 9.46 -26.64 12.36
C SER A 200 9.01 -26.41 10.92
N VAL A 201 9.82 -25.66 10.16
CA VAL A 201 9.59 -25.44 8.71
C VAL A 201 9.44 -26.76 7.94
N ALA A 202 10.20 -27.80 8.33
CA ALA A 202 10.12 -29.11 7.70
C ALA A 202 8.77 -29.79 7.94
N GLU A 203 8.19 -29.67 9.14
CA GLU A 203 6.87 -30.21 9.47
C GLU A 203 5.76 -29.48 8.71
N VAL A 204 5.82 -28.14 8.62
CA VAL A 204 4.87 -27.35 7.82
C VAL A 204 4.99 -27.70 6.33
N ARG A 205 6.22 -27.80 5.80
CA ARG A 205 6.48 -28.20 4.40
C ARG A 205 5.96 -29.61 4.08
N ALA A 206 5.95 -30.53 5.04
CA ALA A 206 5.44 -31.89 4.84
C ALA A 206 3.90 -31.99 4.93
N ASN A 207 3.23 -30.98 5.48
CA ASN A 207 1.78 -30.99 5.65
C ASN A 207 1.08 -30.74 4.29
N ALA A 208 0.21 -31.67 3.88
CA ALA A 208 -0.51 -31.61 2.62
C ALA A 208 -1.68 -30.60 2.64
N ASP A 209 -2.25 -30.33 3.81
CA ASP A 209 -3.37 -29.40 3.99
C ASP A 209 -2.89 -27.94 4.13
N SER A 210 -1.58 -27.74 4.38
CA SER A 210 -0.96 -26.43 4.50
C SER A 210 -0.68 -25.81 3.14
N LYS A 211 -1.34 -24.68 2.84
CA LYS A 211 -1.04 -23.86 1.65
C LYS A 211 0.35 -23.24 1.74
N THR A 212 0.79 -22.85 2.93
CA THR A 212 2.16 -22.41 3.13
C THR A 212 3.16 -23.53 2.86
N GLY A 213 2.86 -24.76 3.31
CA GLY A 213 3.64 -25.96 2.98
C GLY A 213 3.73 -26.20 1.49
N ALA A 214 2.62 -26.08 0.75
CA ALA A 214 2.58 -26.16 -0.71
C ALA A 214 3.43 -25.07 -1.39
N ALA A 215 3.39 -23.83 -0.89
CA ALA A 215 4.24 -22.74 -1.37
C ALA A 215 5.73 -23.02 -1.14
N LEU A 216 6.11 -23.54 0.04
CA LEU A 216 7.49 -23.97 0.36
C LEU A 216 7.97 -25.15 -0.51
N ARG A 217 7.05 -25.94 -1.07
CA ARG A 217 7.36 -26.99 -2.06
C ARG A 217 7.41 -26.46 -3.50
N GLY A 218 7.11 -25.19 -3.72
CA GLY A 218 7.09 -24.55 -5.05
C GLY A 218 5.82 -24.84 -5.86
N GLU A 219 4.71 -25.27 -5.22
CA GLU A 219 3.49 -25.69 -5.92
C GLU A 219 2.65 -24.53 -6.47
N PHE A 220 2.87 -23.30 -5.98
CA PHE A 220 2.16 -22.08 -6.43
C PHE A 220 2.97 -21.21 -7.39
N GLY A 221 4.14 -21.66 -7.84
CA GLY A 221 4.99 -20.90 -8.74
C GLY A 221 4.26 -20.50 -10.02
N VAL A 222 4.45 -19.25 -10.46
CA VAL A 222 3.92 -18.79 -11.74
C VAL A 222 4.74 -19.48 -12.83
N GLY A 223 4.12 -20.39 -13.57
CA GLY A 223 4.81 -21.12 -14.64
C GLY A 223 5.47 -20.17 -15.65
N GLU A 224 6.59 -20.60 -16.24
CA GLU A 224 7.23 -19.86 -17.33
C GLU A 224 6.22 -19.63 -18.46
N ARG A 225 5.89 -18.37 -18.74
CA ARG A 225 5.05 -17.99 -19.88
C ARG A 225 5.90 -17.20 -20.87
N GLU A 226 5.63 -17.38 -22.16
CA GLU A 226 6.20 -16.49 -23.16
C GLU A 226 5.62 -15.07 -23.00
N PRO A 227 6.47 -14.04 -22.83
CA PRO A 227 6.02 -12.66 -22.80
C PRO A 227 5.24 -12.29 -24.06
N ARG A 228 4.22 -11.44 -23.93
CA ARG A 228 3.51 -10.89 -25.10
C ARG A 228 4.49 -10.11 -25.99
N GLU A 229 4.33 -10.21 -27.31
CA GLU A 229 5.15 -9.47 -28.27
C GLU A 229 4.79 -7.97 -28.29
N LEU A 230 5.53 -7.15 -27.53
CA LEU A 230 5.26 -5.72 -27.38
C LEU A 230 6.08 -4.81 -28.32
N SER A 231 6.93 -5.36 -29.20
CA SER A 231 7.81 -4.55 -30.06
C SER A 231 7.07 -3.57 -30.98
N ARG A 232 5.84 -3.93 -31.40
CA ARG A 232 4.99 -3.16 -32.32
C ARG A 232 3.86 -2.41 -31.63
N THR A 233 3.75 -2.48 -30.30
CA THR A 233 2.69 -1.79 -29.60
C THR A 233 3.01 -0.30 -29.44
N PRO A 234 1.99 0.55 -29.28
CA PRO A 234 2.22 1.96 -29.00
C PRO A 234 2.96 2.11 -27.66
N ARG A 235 3.77 3.17 -27.53
CA ARG A 235 4.56 3.44 -26.32
C ARG A 235 4.22 4.79 -25.71
N LEU A 236 4.27 4.84 -24.38
CA LEU A 236 4.35 6.08 -23.63
C LEU A 236 5.82 6.42 -23.41
N GLN A 237 6.26 7.60 -23.85
CA GLN A 237 7.64 8.03 -23.69
C GLN A 237 7.76 9.05 -22.57
N ILE A 238 8.59 8.75 -21.59
CA ILE A 238 9.04 9.68 -20.57
C ILE A 238 10.42 10.17 -21.01
N ARG A 239 10.62 11.48 -21.04
CA ARG A 239 11.90 12.10 -21.38
C ARG A 239 12.36 13.02 -20.27
N ASP A 240 13.64 12.87 -19.92
CA ASP A 240 14.39 13.72 -19.01
C ASP A 240 13.72 13.95 -17.64
N ALA A 241 13.23 12.88 -17.00
CA ALA A 241 12.62 12.99 -15.68
C ALA A 241 13.66 13.29 -14.58
N ARG A 242 13.50 14.43 -13.90
CA ARG A 242 14.44 14.98 -12.90
C ARG A 242 13.77 15.28 -11.54
N VAL A 243 12.82 14.44 -11.15
CA VAL A 243 12.11 14.60 -9.87
C VAL A 243 12.80 13.78 -8.77
N ASN A 244 12.95 14.35 -7.57
CA ASN A 244 13.66 13.75 -6.43
C ASN A 244 15.07 13.25 -6.82
N ASN A 245 15.32 11.94 -6.75
CA ASN A 245 16.59 11.34 -7.09
C ASN A 245 16.69 10.84 -8.55
N LEU A 246 15.67 11.04 -9.39
CA LEU A 246 15.73 10.70 -10.82
C LEU A 246 16.76 11.57 -11.54
N ARG A 247 17.65 10.95 -12.32
CA ARG A 247 18.82 11.60 -12.93
C ARG A 247 18.65 11.88 -14.43
N GLY A 248 17.55 12.51 -14.82
CA GLY A 248 17.22 12.73 -16.23
C GLY A 248 16.74 11.45 -16.93
N LEU A 249 16.00 10.63 -16.19
CA LEU A 249 15.53 9.32 -16.64
C LEU A 249 14.66 9.47 -17.90
N SER A 250 15.01 8.72 -18.95
CA SER A 250 14.21 8.62 -20.16
C SER A 250 13.90 7.16 -20.42
N VAL A 251 12.62 6.82 -20.58
CA VAL A 251 12.15 5.44 -20.69
C VAL A 251 10.92 5.37 -21.60
N ALA A 252 10.79 4.29 -22.37
CA ALA A 252 9.70 4.08 -23.31
C ALA A 252 8.85 2.87 -22.90
N ILE A 253 7.72 3.14 -22.27
CA ILE A 253 6.81 2.13 -21.69
C ILE A 253 5.88 1.59 -22.78
N PRO A 254 5.97 0.31 -23.17
CA PRO A 254 5.03 -0.28 -24.12
C PRO A 254 3.62 -0.40 -23.51
N LEU A 255 2.60 -0.20 -24.34
CA LEU A 255 1.20 -0.41 -23.99
C LEU A 255 0.73 -1.81 -24.43
N ARG A 256 -0.44 -2.23 -23.94
CA ARG A 256 -1.10 -3.52 -24.23
C ARG A 256 -0.37 -4.75 -23.68
N GLY A 257 0.30 -4.58 -22.55
CA GLY A 257 0.94 -5.66 -21.80
C GLY A 257 1.04 -5.32 -20.32
N LEU A 258 1.58 -6.26 -19.57
CA LEU A 258 1.98 -6.09 -18.17
C LEU A 258 3.40 -5.53 -18.13
N VAL A 259 3.53 -4.26 -17.76
CA VAL A 259 4.82 -3.62 -17.54
C VAL A 259 5.11 -3.50 -16.05
N VAL A 260 6.25 -4.04 -15.62
CA VAL A 260 6.68 -3.98 -14.22
C VAL A 260 7.85 -3.00 -14.07
N ILE A 261 7.71 -2.03 -13.15
CA ILE A 261 8.77 -1.12 -12.72
C ILE A 261 9.35 -1.67 -11.42
N THR A 262 10.64 -1.97 -11.42
CA THR A 262 11.32 -2.66 -10.31
C THR A 262 12.67 -2.01 -9.98
N GLY A 263 13.39 -2.59 -9.02
CA GLY A 263 14.65 -2.07 -8.46
C GLY A 263 14.65 -2.00 -6.94
N VAL A 264 15.81 -1.68 -6.36
CA VAL A 264 16.01 -1.64 -4.89
C VAL A 264 15.19 -0.54 -4.18
N SER A 265 15.10 -0.61 -2.86
CA SER A 265 14.43 0.42 -2.06
C SER A 265 15.10 1.78 -2.25
N GLY A 266 14.31 2.83 -2.48
CA GLY A 266 14.83 4.17 -2.78
C GLY A 266 15.36 4.38 -4.20
N ALA A 267 15.29 3.40 -5.11
CA ALA A 267 15.78 3.55 -6.50
C ALA A 267 15.03 4.60 -7.34
N GLY A 268 13.84 5.04 -6.91
CA GLY A 268 13.03 6.05 -7.61
C GLY A 268 11.72 5.53 -8.22
N LYS A 269 11.34 4.27 -7.97
CA LYS A 269 10.11 3.63 -8.50
C LYS A 269 8.84 4.44 -8.20
N SER A 270 8.58 4.72 -6.92
CA SER A 270 7.39 5.49 -6.50
C SER A 270 7.43 6.93 -6.99
N THR A 271 8.62 7.53 -7.17
CA THR A 271 8.75 8.86 -7.79
C THR A 271 8.39 8.81 -9.27
N LEU A 272 8.87 7.80 -10.02
CA LEU A 272 8.49 7.62 -11.42
C LEU A 272 6.98 7.41 -11.56
N LEU A 273 6.35 6.64 -10.67
CA LEU A 273 4.92 6.38 -10.68
C LEU A 273 4.08 7.60 -10.28
N HIS A 274 4.25 8.08 -9.04
CA HIS A 274 3.35 9.06 -8.40
C HIS A 274 3.72 10.51 -8.66
N ASP A 275 4.98 10.81 -8.96
CA ASP A 275 5.45 12.19 -9.18
C ASP A 275 5.65 12.53 -10.66
N VAL A 276 5.77 11.51 -11.53
CA VAL A 276 5.99 11.69 -12.97
C VAL A 276 4.81 11.17 -13.78
N LEU A 277 4.56 9.84 -13.77
CA LEU A 277 3.55 9.20 -14.60
C LEU A 277 2.13 9.66 -14.26
N VAL A 278 1.68 9.44 -13.02
CA VAL A 278 0.31 9.77 -12.61
C VAL A 278 0.00 11.25 -12.82
N PRO A 279 0.86 12.21 -12.42
CA PRO A 279 0.56 13.61 -12.61
C PRO A 279 0.55 14.05 -14.08
N GLY A 280 1.36 13.39 -14.93
CA GLY A 280 1.45 13.71 -16.35
C GLY A 280 0.37 13.07 -17.22
N LEU A 281 -0.33 12.06 -16.72
CA LEU A 281 -1.41 11.36 -17.43
C LEU A 281 -2.81 11.74 -16.93
N VAL A 282 -2.95 12.10 -15.65
CA VAL A 282 -4.23 12.49 -15.07
C VAL A 282 -4.41 14.02 -15.16
N PRO A 283 -5.60 14.54 -15.54
CA PRO A 283 -5.83 15.99 -15.60
C PRO A 283 -5.56 16.69 -14.25
N ARG A 284 -4.84 17.83 -14.28
CA ARG A 284 -4.40 18.63 -13.11
C ARG A 284 -5.49 19.03 -12.10
N ALA A 285 -6.78 18.95 -12.45
CA ALA A 285 -7.88 19.23 -11.52
C ALA A 285 -8.00 18.19 -10.39
N SER A 286 -7.45 16.99 -10.60
CA SER A 286 -7.48 15.84 -9.68
C SER A 286 -6.21 15.68 -8.84
N LEU A 287 -5.17 16.44 -9.14
CA LEU A 287 -3.81 16.30 -8.60
C LEU A 287 -3.45 17.49 -7.72
N ASP A 288 -2.45 17.32 -6.87
CA ASP A 288 -1.81 18.45 -6.18
C ASP A 288 -1.14 19.37 -7.23
N PRO A 289 -1.67 20.59 -7.47
CA PRO A 289 -1.13 21.55 -8.44
C PRO A 289 0.28 22.06 -8.10
N THR A 290 0.81 21.70 -6.92
CA THR A 290 2.09 22.19 -6.39
C THR A 290 3.27 21.30 -6.79
N ARG A 291 3.00 20.09 -7.28
CA ARG A 291 4.00 19.20 -7.88
C ARG A 291 4.15 19.53 -9.37
N GLY A 292 5.25 20.19 -9.71
CA GLY A 292 5.67 20.31 -11.11
C GLY A 292 6.20 18.96 -11.59
N ILE A 293 5.84 18.57 -12.81
CA ILE A 293 6.45 17.42 -13.48
C ILE A 293 7.68 17.95 -14.18
N ASP A 294 8.86 17.68 -13.63
CA ASP A 294 10.13 17.95 -14.32
C ASP A 294 10.46 16.77 -15.24
N ALA A 295 9.58 16.55 -16.22
CA ALA A 295 9.67 15.51 -17.25
C ALA A 295 8.76 15.86 -18.43
N ARG A 296 9.06 15.33 -19.62
CA ARG A 296 8.14 15.37 -20.78
C ARG A 296 7.50 14.00 -20.97
N ILE A 297 6.20 13.98 -21.21
CA ILE A 297 5.44 12.75 -21.48
C ILE A 297 4.80 12.86 -22.86
N GLU A 298 5.10 11.90 -23.73
CA GLU A 298 4.59 11.80 -25.11
C GLU A 298 3.86 10.45 -25.29
N GLY A 299 2.81 10.40 -26.11
CA GLY A 299 2.00 9.19 -26.31
C GLY A 299 0.80 9.07 -25.38
N ALA A 300 0.57 10.04 -24.49
CA ALA A 300 -0.56 10.07 -23.57
C ALA A 300 -1.92 10.13 -24.28
N GLU A 301 -1.97 10.67 -25.50
CA GLU A 301 -3.18 10.73 -26.34
C GLU A 301 -3.74 9.37 -26.75
N ARG A 302 -2.98 8.29 -26.51
CA ARG A 302 -3.32 6.91 -26.84
C ARG A 302 -4.01 6.17 -25.70
N ILE A 303 -4.10 6.82 -24.53
CA ILE A 303 -4.72 6.29 -23.32
C ILE A 303 -6.10 6.95 -23.19
N GLY A 304 -7.15 6.13 -23.15
CA GLY A 304 -8.53 6.64 -23.02
C GLY A 304 -8.85 7.06 -21.59
N GLU A 305 -8.46 6.24 -20.62
CA GLU A 305 -8.71 6.45 -19.20
C GLU A 305 -7.50 5.97 -18.39
N VAL A 306 -7.20 6.64 -17.28
CA VAL A 306 -6.13 6.24 -16.35
C VAL A 306 -6.78 5.89 -15.02
N ILE A 307 -6.55 4.67 -14.56
CA ILE A 307 -7.08 4.14 -13.30
C ILE A 307 -5.89 3.86 -12.39
N VAL A 308 -5.75 4.65 -11.34
CA VAL A 308 -4.68 4.51 -10.35
C VAL A 308 -5.21 3.75 -9.14
N VAL A 309 -4.52 2.67 -8.80
CA VAL A 309 -4.78 1.82 -7.63
C VAL A 309 -3.55 1.88 -6.73
N ASP A 310 -3.57 2.83 -5.79
CA ASP A 310 -2.49 3.03 -4.81
C ASP A 310 -2.79 2.32 -3.47
N GLN A 311 -1.86 2.41 -2.51
CA GLN A 311 -2.05 1.93 -1.13
C GLN A 311 -2.63 3.00 -0.19
N SER A 312 -3.02 4.18 -0.69
CA SER A 312 -3.58 5.23 0.16
C SER A 312 -4.82 4.68 0.87
N PRO A 313 -5.01 4.88 2.18
CA PRO A 313 -6.15 4.31 2.88
C PRO A 313 -7.45 4.72 2.17
N SER A 314 -8.24 3.73 1.75
CA SER A 314 -9.61 3.99 1.31
C SER A 314 -10.34 4.69 2.46
N SER A 315 -11.24 5.62 2.14
CA SER A 315 -11.80 6.58 3.12
C SER A 315 -12.04 5.95 4.50
N ARG A 316 -11.60 6.60 5.59
CA ARG A 316 -11.83 6.15 6.99
C ARG A 316 -13.32 6.05 7.40
N SER A 317 -14.24 6.14 6.44
CA SER A 317 -15.67 6.07 6.64
C SER A 317 -16.09 4.67 7.04
N LEU A 318 -16.66 4.55 8.24
CA LEU A 318 -17.33 3.34 8.74
C LEU A 318 -18.53 2.91 7.88
N ARG A 319 -18.97 3.74 6.93
CA ARG A 319 -20.13 3.49 6.08
C ARG A 319 -19.77 2.99 4.68
N SER A 320 -18.48 2.92 4.34
CA SER A 320 -18.07 2.33 3.07
C SER A 320 -17.92 0.83 3.26
N ASN A 321 -18.45 0.03 2.33
CA ASN A 321 -18.40 -1.42 2.35
C ASN A 321 -18.46 -1.98 0.91
N PRO A 322 -18.19 -3.28 0.67
CA PRO A 322 -18.23 -3.87 -0.67
C PRO A 322 -19.54 -3.60 -1.43
N ALA A 323 -20.69 -3.63 -0.75
CA ALA A 323 -21.99 -3.40 -1.39
C ALA A 323 -22.15 -1.97 -1.92
N THR A 324 -21.76 -0.96 -1.14
CA THR A 324 -21.83 0.46 -1.53
C THR A 324 -20.80 0.80 -2.59
N LEU A 325 -19.61 0.22 -2.45
CA LEU A 325 -18.47 0.48 -3.32
C LEU A 325 -18.69 -0.01 -4.76
N THR A 326 -19.22 -1.22 -4.92
CA THR A 326 -19.60 -1.79 -6.22
C THR A 326 -20.88 -1.19 -6.79
N LYS A 327 -21.57 -0.34 -6.00
CA LYS A 327 -22.93 0.13 -6.24
C LYS A 327 -23.97 -0.99 -6.33
N ALA A 328 -23.64 -2.25 -6.00
CA ALA A 328 -24.61 -3.34 -5.95
C ALA A 328 -25.74 -3.02 -4.96
N PHE A 329 -25.43 -2.29 -3.89
CA PHE A 329 -26.38 -1.89 -2.87
C PHE A 329 -27.53 -1.03 -3.39
N ASP A 330 -27.33 -0.25 -4.45
CA ASP A 330 -28.41 0.53 -5.06
C ASP A 330 -29.50 -0.36 -5.65
N ALA A 331 -29.10 -1.41 -6.35
CA ALA A 331 -30.02 -2.39 -6.92
C ALA A 331 -30.69 -3.23 -5.82
N ILE A 332 -29.93 -3.63 -4.80
CA ILE A 332 -30.48 -4.34 -3.63
C ILE A 332 -31.56 -3.49 -2.94
N ARG A 333 -31.28 -2.22 -2.62
CA ARG A 333 -32.27 -1.32 -1.98
C ARG A 333 -33.52 -1.11 -2.83
N GLN A 334 -33.38 -1.07 -4.16
CA GLN A 334 -34.52 -1.00 -5.07
C GLN A 334 -35.42 -2.23 -4.97
N ARG A 335 -34.85 -3.44 -4.81
CA ARG A 335 -35.63 -4.66 -4.59
C ARG A 335 -36.45 -4.61 -3.31
N PHE A 336 -35.86 -4.16 -2.20
CA PHE A 336 -36.58 -4.01 -0.92
C PHE A 336 -37.70 -2.98 -1.00
N ALA A 337 -37.45 -1.83 -1.64
CA ALA A 337 -38.47 -0.80 -1.85
C ALA A 337 -39.60 -1.25 -2.81
N ALA A 338 -39.35 -2.24 -3.66
CA ALA A 338 -40.34 -2.77 -4.59
C ALA A 338 -41.36 -3.73 -3.93
N THR A 339 -41.11 -4.20 -2.70
CA THR A 339 -42.01 -5.09 -1.95
C THR A 339 -43.37 -4.44 -1.66
N ARG A 340 -44.41 -5.27 -1.50
CA ARG A 340 -45.76 -4.78 -1.24
C ARG A 340 -45.84 -4.06 0.11
N GLU A 341 -45.18 -4.60 1.13
CA GLU A 341 -45.13 -4.03 2.47
C GLU A 341 -44.41 -2.67 2.51
N ALA A 342 -43.32 -2.51 1.75
CA ALA A 342 -42.60 -1.23 1.67
C ALA A 342 -43.42 -0.18 0.92
N LYS A 343 -44.04 -0.56 -0.21
CA LYS A 343 -44.92 0.33 -0.98
C LYS A 343 -46.12 0.81 -0.18
N ALA A 344 -46.76 -0.09 0.59
CA ALA A 344 -47.88 0.27 1.45
C ALA A 344 -47.52 1.30 2.53
N ARG A 345 -46.26 1.31 2.98
CA ARG A 345 -45.73 2.28 3.95
C ARG A 345 -45.13 3.54 3.30
N GLY A 346 -45.18 3.66 1.97
CA GLY A 346 -44.59 4.77 1.24
C GLY A 346 -43.06 4.80 1.30
N TRP A 347 -42.40 3.66 1.57
CA TRP A 347 -40.95 3.60 1.72
C TRP A 347 -40.25 3.50 0.36
N SER A 348 -39.16 4.24 0.22
CA SER A 348 -38.33 4.26 -0.98
C SER A 348 -37.02 3.50 -0.77
N ALA A 349 -36.21 3.36 -1.82
CA ALA A 349 -34.86 2.81 -1.70
C ALA A 349 -33.99 3.61 -0.71
N GLY A 350 -34.29 4.88 -0.46
CA GLY A 350 -33.63 5.69 0.56
C GLY A 350 -33.83 5.17 1.98
N THR A 351 -35.01 4.62 2.30
CA THR A 351 -35.31 4.03 3.61
C THR A 351 -34.40 2.86 3.94
N PHE A 352 -34.04 2.05 2.94
CA PHE A 352 -33.14 0.90 3.12
C PHE A 352 -31.65 1.28 3.05
N SER A 353 -31.31 2.57 3.01
CA SER A 353 -29.94 3.05 3.04
C SER A 353 -29.51 3.37 4.47
N PHE A 354 -28.41 2.76 4.93
CA PHE A 354 -27.78 3.17 6.20
C PHE A 354 -27.06 4.54 6.08
N ASN A 355 -26.85 5.05 4.85
CA ASN A 355 -26.17 6.32 4.60
C ASN A 355 -27.09 7.55 4.66
N VAL A 356 -28.41 7.37 4.66
CA VAL A 356 -29.39 8.46 4.55
C VAL A 356 -30.35 8.39 5.73
N ALA A 357 -30.72 9.56 6.28
CA ALA A 357 -31.76 9.65 7.29
C ALA A 357 -33.09 9.11 6.72
N GLY A 358 -33.82 8.34 7.52
CA GLY A 358 -35.00 7.64 7.05
C GLY A 358 -35.16 6.32 7.77
N GLY A 359 -34.43 5.27 7.37
CA GLY A 359 -34.53 3.95 7.98
C GLY A 359 -33.33 3.50 8.82
N ARG A 360 -32.23 4.23 8.78
CA ARG A 360 -31.03 3.97 9.60
C ARG A 360 -31.28 4.25 11.09
N CYS A 361 -30.46 3.68 11.96
CA CYS A 361 -30.39 4.06 13.37
C CYS A 361 -29.90 5.50 13.50
N ASP A 362 -30.60 6.31 14.29
CA ASP A 362 -30.27 7.74 14.47
C ASP A 362 -29.07 7.95 15.40
N GLU A 363 -28.86 7.08 16.39
CA GLU A 363 -27.77 7.18 17.37
C GLU A 363 -26.38 7.03 16.71
N CYS A 364 -26.16 5.93 15.98
CA CYS A 364 -24.90 5.70 15.27
C CYS A 364 -24.90 6.27 13.85
N GLU A 365 -25.96 6.98 13.45
CA GLU A 365 -26.20 7.45 12.07
C GLU A 365 -25.98 6.37 10.99
N GLY A 366 -26.31 5.12 11.29
CA GLY A 366 -26.14 3.97 10.41
C GLY A 366 -24.72 3.39 10.33
N ALA A 367 -23.78 3.82 11.17
CA ALA A 367 -22.45 3.19 11.27
C ALA A 367 -22.53 1.80 11.94
N GLY A 368 -23.43 1.63 12.91
CA GLY A 368 -23.55 0.40 13.72
C GLY A 368 -22.60 0.37 14.90
N GLU A 369 -21.59 1.23 14.92
CA GLU A 369 -20.62 1.37 16.00
C GLU A 369 -20.54 2.83 16.45
N VAL A 370 -20.07 3.02 17.68
CA VAL A 370 -19.72 4.32 18.25
C VAL A 370 -18.22 4.30 18.55
N VAL A 371 -17.54 5.39 18.18
CA VAL A 371 -16.10 5.56 18.41
C VAL A 371 -15.91 6.29 19.74
N ILE A 372 -15.18 5.67 20.66
CA ILE A 372 -14.78 6.24 21.94
C ILE A 372 -13.33 6.71 21.79
N ASP A 373 -13.14 8.02 21.86
CA ASP A 373 -11.82 8.67 21.79
C ASP A 373 -11.00 8.29 23.04
N MET A 374 -9.82 7.70 22.80
CA MET A 374 -8.89 7.27 23.84
C MET A 374 -7.66 8.19 23.84
N GLN A 375 -7.30 8.76 25.00
CA GLN A 375 -6.26 9.80 25.05
C GLN A 375 -4.83 9.34 24.72
N PHE A 376 -4.51 8.06 24.96
CA PHE A 376 -3.16 7.51 24.81
C PHE A 376 -3.10 6.19 24.04
N LEU A 377 -4.26 5.68 23.63
CA LEU A 377 -4.43 4.43 22.91
C LEU A 377 -5.23 4.71 21.64
N ASP A 378 -5.25 3.76 20.71
CA ASP A 378 -6.13 3.86 19.55
C ASP A 378 -7.61 3.90 19.99
N ASP A 379 -8.41 4.67 19.25
CA ASP A 379 -9.83 4.85 19.51
C ASP A 379 -10.55 3.49 19.61
N LEU A 380 -11.35 3.31 20.67
CA LEU A 380 -12.11 2.08 20.88
C LEU A 380 -13.42 2.15 20.09
N ARG A 381 -13.71 1.11 19.30
CA ARG A 381 -14.98 0.96 18.59
C ARG A 381 -15.88 0.00 19.34
N VAL A 382 -17.07 0.45 19.70
CA VAL A 382 -18.06 -0.38 20.40
C VAL A 382 -19.34 -0.48 19.57
N PRO A 383 -20.03 -1.64 19.58
CA PRO A 383 -21.35 -1.77 18.97
C PRO A 383 -22.31 -0.72 19.53
N CYS A 384 -23.14 -0.13 18.67
CA CYS A 384 -24.12 0.85 19.09
C CYS A 384 -25.23 0.20 19.92
N ASP A 385 -25.40 0.63 21.17
CA ASP A 385 -26.40 0.08 22.09
C ASP A 385 -27.84 0.21 21.56
N ALA A 386 -28.17 1.31 20.89
CA ALA A 386 -29.53 1.57 20.40
C ALA A 386 -29.99 0.58 19.32
N CYS A 387 -29.08 0.09 18.49
CA CYS A 387 -29.41 -0.88 17.43
C CYS A 387 -28.75 -2.25 17.62
N GLY A 388 -27.90 -2.42 18.64
CA GLY A 388 -27.07 -3.61 18.84
C GLY A 388 -26.18 -3.90 17.62
N GLY A 389 -25.61 -2.89 16.99
CA GLY A 389 -24.78 -3.06 15.78
C GLY A 389 -25.53 -3.10 14.45
N LYS A 390 -26.86 -3.19 14.45
CA LYS A 390 -27.67 -3.51 13.25
C LYS A 390 -27.80 -2.40 12.22
N ARG A 391 -27.34 -1.17 12.50
CA ARG A 391 -27.37 0.02 11.62
C ARG A 391 -28.76 0.55 11.23
N TYR A 392 -29.83 -0.20 11.47
CA TYR A 392 -31.19 0.11 11.04
C TYR A 392 -32.17 0.17 12.21
N ARG A 393 -33.28 0.88 12.01
CA ARG A 393 -34.43 0.80 12.91
C ARG A 393 -35.15 -0.54 12.72
N ARG A 394 -35.80 -1.01 13.78
CA ARG A 394 -36.41 -2.35 13.83
C ARG A 394 -37.44 -2.57 12.72
N GLU A 395 -38.25 -1.57 12.40
CA GLU A 395 -39.34 -1.66 11.41
C GLU A 395 -38.81 -1.88 9.98
N VAL A 396 -37.58 -1.41 9.70
CA VAL A 396 -36.94 -1.61 8.39
C VAL A 396 -36.52 -3.06 8.21
N LEU A 397 -36.08 -3.71 9.30
CA LEU A 397 -35.64 -5.10 9.31
C LEU A 397 -36.81 -6.10 9.21
N GLU A 398 -38.05 -5.65 9.37
CA GLU A 398 -39.26 -6.48 9.18
C GLU A 398 -39.56 -6.75 7.70
N ILE A 399 -39.09 -5.90 6.79
CA ILE A 399 -39.27 -6.09 5.34
C ILE A 399 -38.27 -7.13 4.85
N ARG A 400 -38.79 -8.16 4.17
CA ARG A 400 -37.97 -9.29 3.70
C ARG A 400 -38.07 -9.49 2.19
N VAL A 401 -36.96 -9.83 1.57
CA VAL A 401 -36.87 -10.30 0.18
C VAL A 401 -36.24 -11.69 0.20
N GLY A 402 -36.93 -12.69 -0.36
CA GLY A 402 -36.44 -14.08 -0.32
C GLY A 402 -36.21 -14.59 1.11
N GLY A 403 -37.08 -14.19 2.05
CA GLY A 403 -37.00 -14.55 3.47
C GLY A 403 -35.96 -13.78 4.30
N ARG A 404 -35.15 -12.92 3.67
CA ARG A 404 -34.03 -12.19 4.31
C ARG A 404 -34.33 -10.71 4.48
N SER A 405 -33.98 -10.15 5.65
CA SER A 405 -33.98 -8.70 5.89
C SER A 405 -32.82 -8.01 5.14
N ILE A 406 -32.83 -6.68 5.08
CA ILE A 406 -31.72 -5.93 4.46
C ILE A 406 -30.40 -6.14 5.22
N LEU A 407 -30.47 -6.37 6.53
CA LEU A 407 -29.30 -6.70 7.35
C LEU A 407 -28.78 -8.09 7.02
N ASP A 408 -29.67 -9.08 6.98
CA ASP A 408 -29.31 -10.47 6.64
C ASP A 408 -28.60 -10.53 5.27
N VAL A 409 -29.04 -9.71 4.31
CA VAL A 409 -28.37 -9.58 3.00
C VAL A 409 -26.98 -8.95 3.12
N LEU A 410 -26.80 -7.94 3.98
CA LEU A 410 -25.49 -7.33 4.21
C LEU A 410 -24.51 -8.26 4.96
N GLU A 411 -25.02 -9.24 5.69
CA GLU A 411 -24.22 -10.26 6.40
C GLU A 411 -23.81 -11.44 5.50
N LEU A 412 -24.39 -11.58 4.30
CA LEU A 412 -23.96 -12.59 3.32
C LEU A 412 -22.52 -12.32 2.88
N SER A 413 -21.75 -13.40 2.69
CA SER A 413 -20.48 -13.31 1.96
C SER A 413 -20.73 -12.91 0.51
N LEU A 414 -19.70 -12.35 -0.16
CA LEU A 414 -19.79 -11.95 -1.55
C LEU A 414 -20.14 -13.14 -2.46
N GLU A 415 -19.61 -14.33 -2.18
CA GLU A 415 -20.00 -15.58 -2.85
C GLU A 415 -21.48 -15.92 -2.67
N GLU A 416 -21.96 -15.96 -1.42
CA GLU A 416 -23.38 -16.24 -1.12
C GLU A 416 -24.31 -15.21 -1.75
N ALA A 417 -23.89 -13.94 -1.76
CA ALA A 417 -24.65 -12.87 -2.39
C ALA A 417 -24.75 -13.07 -3.91
N CYS A 418 -23.66 -13.48 -4.58
CA CYS A 418 -23.69 -13.84 -6.00
C CYS A 418 -24.65 -14.99 -6.28
N GLU A 419 -24.70 -16.01 -5.42
CA GLU A 419 -25.65 -17.13 -5.55
C GLU A 419 -27.10 -16.69 -5.34
N VAL A 420 -27.37 -15.95 -4.26
CA VAL A 420 -28.72 -15.45 -3.91
C VAL A 420 -29.25 -14.51 -5.00
N PHE A 421 -28.39 -13.71 -5.61
CA PHE A 421 -28.75 -12.75 -6.65
C PHE A 421 -28.36 -13.20 -8.06
N VAL A 422 -28.15 -14.51 -8.29
CA VAL A 422 -27.75 -15.04 -9.60
C VAL A 422 -28.70 -14.65 -10.74
N SER A 423 -30.00 -14.55 -10.43
CA SER A 423 -31.04 -14.13 -11.36
C SER A 423 -31.08 -12.61 -11.64
N ASP A 424 -30.35 -11.81 -10.87
CA ASP A 424 -30.25 -10.36 -11.01
C ASP A 424 -28.89 -9.97 -11.60
N ALA A 425 -28.82 -9.94 -12.93
CA ALA A 425 -27.59 -9.66 -13.67
C ALA A 425 -26.90 -8.35 -13.25
N LYS A 426 -27.67 -7.35 -12.76
CA LYS A 426 -27.13 -6.06 -12.31
C LYS A 426 -26.43 -6.18 -10.96
N ILE A 427 -26.93 -7.02 -10.05
CA ILE A 427 -26.29 -7.27 -8.75
C ILE A 427 -25.13 -8.23 -8.95
N ALA A 428 -25.38 -9.40 -9.55
CA ALA A 428 -24.36 -10.42 -9.77
C ALA A 428 -23.16 -9.89 -10.56
N GLY A 429 -23.39 -9.15 -11.65
CA GLY A 429 -22.31 -8.56 -12.45
C GLY A 429 -21.47 -7.51 -11.71
N ARG A 430 -22.01 -6.87 -10.66
CA ARG A 430 -21.27 -5.90 -9.82
C ARG A 430 -20.47 -6.57 -8.70
N LEU A 431 -20.90 -7.75 -8.25
CA LEU A 431 -20.25 -8.48 -7.15
C LEU A 431 -19.24 -9.51 -7.66
N ALA A 432 -19.50 -10.14 -8.80
CA ALA A 432 -18.67 -11.21 -9.37
C ALA A 432 -17.18 -10.82 -9.50
N PRO A 433 -16.81 -9.59 -9.91
CA PRO A 433 -15.41 -9.22 -9.97
C PRO A 433 -14.70 -9.21 -8.61
N LEU A 434 -15.39 -8.90 -7.51
CA LEU A 434 -14.80 -9.00 -6.16
C LEU A 434 -14.60 -10.45 -5.73
N VAL A 435 -15.53 -11.34 -6.08
CA VAL A 435 -15.36 -12.79 -5.81
C VAL A 435 -14.16 -13.33 -6.58
N ARG A 436 -14.04 -12.95 -7.84
CA ARG A 436 -12.95 -13.40 -8.73
C ARG A 436 -11.56 -12.99 -8.28
N VAL A 437 -11.41 -11.82 -7.68
CA VAL A 437 -10.13 -11.38 -7.08
C VAL A 437 -9.86 -12.03 -5.72
N GLY A 438 -10.60 -13.08 -5.35
CA GLY A 438 -10.39 -13.85 -4.12
C GLY A 438 -11.07 -13.29 -2.87
N LEU A 439 -11.96 -12.29 -3.00
CA LEU A 439 -12.64 -11.68 -1.84
C LEU A 439 -14.00 -12.29 -1.52
N GLY A 440 -14.30 -13.48 -2.05
CA GLY A 440 -15.59 -14.15 -1.89
C GLY A 440 -16.06 -14.33 -0.45
N TYR A 441 -15.11 -14.43 0.49
CA TYR A 441 -15.35 -14.59 1.93
C TYR A 441 -15.79 -13.31 2.66
N LEU A 442 -15.53 -12.12 2.11
CA LEU A 442 -15.93 -10.86 2.73
C LEU A 442 -17.44 -10.72 2.75
N THR A 443 -18.00 -10.11 3.80
CA THR A 443 -19.43 -9.82 3.82
C THR A 443 -19.76 -8.53 3.06
N LEU A 444 -20.94 -8.47 2.45
CA LEU A 444 -21.40 -7.29 1.70
C LEU A 444 -21.36 -5.99 2.53
N GLY A 445 -21.65 -6.10 3.81
CA GLY A 445 -21.77 -5.02 4.79
C GLY A 445 -20.48 -4.69 5.55
N GLN A 446 -19.40 -5.48 5.39
CA GLN A 446 -18.14 -5.31 6.11
C GLN A 446 -17.57 -3.91 5.87
N PRO A 447 -17.31 -3.12 6.94
CA PRO A 447 -16.67 -1.82 6.77
C PRO A 447 -15.33 -1.96 6.03
N LEU A 448 -15.07 -1.11 5.04
CA LEU A 448 -13.77 -1.11 4.37
C LEU A 448 -12.63 -0.76 5.34
N SER A 449 -12.93 -0.05 6.43
CA SER A 449 -11.93 0.30 7.45
C SER A 449 -11.41 -0.88 8.27
N THR A 450 -12.03 -2.05 8.19
CA THR A 450 -11.58 -3.27 8.88
C THR A 450 -10.86 -4.24 7.95
N LEU A 451 -10.73 -3.90 6.67
CA LEU A 451 -10.07 -4.75 5.70
C LEU A 451 -8.54 -4.57 5.81
N SER A 452 -7.79 -5.64 5.52
CA SER A 452 -6.32 -5.62 5.44
C SER A 452 -5.84 -4.84 4.22
N GLY A 453 -4.55 -4.45 4.17
CA GLY A 453 -3.97 -3.76 3.01
C GLY A 453 -4.23 -4.50 1.68
N GLY A 454 -3.92 -5.80 1.65
CA GLY A 454 -4.16 -6.66 0.49
C GLY A 454 -5.65 -6.84 0.14
N GLU A 455 -6.55 -6.81 1.13
CA GLU A 455 -8.00 -6.81 0.86
C GLU A 455 -8.46 -5.49 0.23
N HIS A 456 -8.03 -4.32 0.72
CA HIS A 456 -8.37 -3.03 0.11
C HIS A 456 -7.91 -2.97 -1.34
N GLN A 457 -6.74 -3.52 -1.60
CA GLN A 457 -6.16 -3.55 -2.93
C GLN A 457 -6.94 -4.43 -3.89
N ARG A 458 -7.24 -5.67 -3.49
CA ARG A 458 -8.11 -6.57 -4.25
C ARG A 458 -9.49 -5.97 -4.46
N VAL A 459 -10.02 -5.25 -3.48
CA VAL A 459 -11.30 -4.54 -3.61
C VAL A 459 -11.23 -3.52 -4.75
N ARG A 460 -10.17 -2.71 -4.83
CA ARG A 460 -9.96 -1.73 -5.90
C ARG A 460 -9.75 -2.40 -7.26
N LEU A 461 -9.01 -3.50 -7.30
CA LEU A 461 -8.86 -4.31 -8.51
C LEU A 461 -10.21 -4.80 -9.01
N GLY A 462 -11.06 -5.35 -8.12
CA GLY A 462 -12.41 -5.77 -8.48
C GLY A 462 -13.27 -4.61 -8.99
N GLN A 463 -13.15 -3.40 -8.42
CA GLN A 463 -13.82 -2.22 -8.97
C GLN A 463 -13.33 -1.85 -10.37
N ALA A 464 -12.02 -1.91 -10.58
CA ALA A 464 -11.37 -1.67 -11.86
C ALA A 464 -11.88 -2.62 -12.95
N LEU A 465 -12.13 -3.88 -12.60
CA LEU A 465 -12.71 -4.90 -13.48
C LEU A 465 -14.19 -4.64 -13.80
N VAL A 466 -14.98 -4.09 -12.87
CA VAL A 466 -16.41 -3.73 -13.09
C VAL A 466 -16.56 -2.60 -14.11
N ALA A 467 -15.56 -1.71 -14.23
CA ALA A 467 -15.67 -0.49 -15.05
C ALA A 467 -15.72 -0.74 -16.57
N GLY A 468 -15.32 -1.92 -17.05
CA GLY A 468 -15.67 -2.49 -18.37
C GLY A 468 -15.39 -1.67 -19.65
N ALA A 469 -14.44 -2.17 -20.45
CA ALA A 469 -14.29 -2.00 -21.90
C ALA A 469 -13.91 -0.60 -22.44
N GLY A 470 -12.60 -0.32 -22.44
CA GLY A 470 -11.94 0.75 -23.18
C GLY A 470 -10.41 0.60 -23.09
N HIS A 471 -9.64 1.31 -23.91
CA HIS A 471 -8.17 1.36 -23.82
C HIS A 471 -7.71 2.12 -22.56
N ALA A 472 -7.98 1.56 -21.38
CA ALA A 472 -7.55 2.12 -20.10
C ALA A 472 -6.10 1.73 -19.80
N LEU A 473 -5.43 2.60 -19.04
CA LEU A 473 -4.16 2.32 -18.40
C LEU A 473 -4.41 2.14 -16.90
N TYR A 474 -4.22 0.93 -16.40
CA TYR A 474 -4.24 0.63 -14.98
C TYR A 474 -2.83 0.78 -14.41
N ILE A 475 -2.73 1.48 -13.29
CA ILE A 475 -1.47 1.73 -12.59
C ILE A 475 -1.60 1.21 -11.16
N PHE A 476 -0.78 0.23 -10.80
CA PHE A 476 -0.74 -0.37 -9.46
C PHE A 476 0.58 -0.06 -8.76
N ASP A 477 0.49 0.24 -7.46
CA ASP A 477 1.65 0.40 -6.58
C ASP A 477 1.71 -0.78 -5.59
N GLU A 478 2.72 -1.63 -5.75
CA GLU A 478 3.02 -2.83 -4.96
C GLU A 478 1.78 -3.72 -4.65
N PRO A 479 1.10 -4.26 -5.69
CA PRO A 479 -0.11 -5.05 -5.54
C PRO A 479 -0.02 -6.42 -4.91
N THR A 480 1.17 -6.94 -4.68
CA THR A 480 1.37 -8.19 -3.93
C THR A 480 1.55 -7.97 -2.44
N THR A 481 1.63 -6.72 -1.97
CA THR A 481 1.79 -6.39 -0.54
C THR A 481 0.73 -7.11 0.30
N GLY A 482 1.17 -8.00 1.19
CA GLY A 482 0.27 -8.72 2.10
C GLY A 482 -0.54 -9.83 1.42
N LEU A 483 -0.12 -10.32 0.25
CA LEU A 483 -0.75 -11.44 -0.43
C LEU A 483 0.06 -12.73 -0.24
N HIS A 484 -0.65 -13.82 0.03
CA HIS A 484 -0.07 -15.17 0.01
C HIS A 484 0.30 -15.54 -1.44
N PRO A 485 1.35 -16.37 -1.68
CA PRO A 485 1.74 -16.78 -3.04
C PRO A 485 0.60 -17.32 -3.92
N ALA A 486 -0.32 -18.10 -3.31
CA ALA A 486 -1.52 -18.58 -4.00
C ALA A 486 -2.44 -17.46 -4.52
N ASP A 487 -2.49 -16.31 -3.84
CA ASP A 487 -3.29 -15.15 -4.25
C ASP A 487 -2.57 -14.32 -5.33
N ILE A 488 -1.24 -14.38 -5.42
CA ILE A 488 -0.45 -13.70 -6.48
C ILE A 488 -0.82 -14.30 -7.85
N ALA A 489 -0.99 -15.61 -7.94
CA ALA A 489 -1.44 -16.26 -9.18
C ALA A 489 -2.80 -15.72 -9.65
N VAL A 490 -3.77 -15.60 -8.74
CA VAL A 490 -5.11 -15.04 -9.03
C VAL A 490 -5.02 -13.58 -9.48
N LEU A 491 -4.16 -12.79 -8.85
CA LEU A 491 -3.91 -11.40 -9.23
C LEU A 491 -3.38 -11.29 -10.67
N LEU A 492 -2.41 -12.13 -11.03
CA LEU A 492 -1.82 -12.16 -12.37
C LEU A 492 -2.82 -12.59 -13.44
N GLU A 493 -3.68 -13.57 -13.14
CA GLU A 493 -4.81 -13.94 -14.00
C GLU A 493 -5.74 -12.75 -14.24
N CYS A 494 -6.08 -12.00 -13.19
CA CYS A 494 -6.90 -10.79 -13.31
C CYS A 494 -6.24 -9.71 -14.17
N PHE A 495 -4.91 -9.48 -14.04
CA PHE A 495 -4.19 -8.56 -14.92
C PHE A 495 -4.23 -9.02 -16.38
N ASN A 496 -4.07 -10.31 -16.63
CA ASN A 496 -4.13 -10.85 -17.98
C ASN A 496 -5.50 -10.64 -18.63
N GLU A 497 -6.59 -10.86 -17.90
CA GLU A 497 -7.92 -10.58 -18.44
C GLU A 497 -8.13 -9.10 -18.79
N VAL A 498 -7.61 -8.18 -17.96
CA VAL A 498 -7.67 -6.73 -18.23
C VAL A 498 -6.91 -6.40 -19.52
N ILE A 499 -5.73 -7.00 -19.70
CA ILE A 499 -4.89 -6.80 -20.89
C ILE A 499 -5.56 -7.39 -22.13
N ASP A 500 -6.14 -8.60 -22.02
CA ASP A 500 -6.80 -9.30 -23.12
C ASP A 500 -8.09 -8.56 -23.54
N ALA A 501 -8.72 -7.82 -22.63
CA ALA A 501 -9.81 -6.88 -22.93
C ALA A 501 -9.34 -5.58 -23.63
N GLY A 502 -8.04 -5.42 -23.89
CA GLY A 502 -7.45 -4.33 -24.67
C GLY A 502 -6.89 -3.16 -23.85
N SER A 503 -6.77 -3.31 -22.53
CA SER A 503 -6.16 -2.33 -21.63
C SER A 503 -4.65 -2.55 -21.47
N SER A 504 -3.98 -1.65 -20.75
CA SER A 504 -2.56 -1.76 -20.38
C SER A 504 -2.43 -1.75 -18.85
N VAL A 505 -1.46 -2.48 -18.31
CA VAL A 505 -1.22 -2.56 -16.88
C VAL A 505 0.22 -2.18 -16.60
N ILE A 506 0.43 -1.16 -15.76
CA ILE A 506 1.73 -0.82 -15.18
C ILE A 506 1.69 -1.14 -13.70
N VAL A 507 2.71 -1.83 -13.23
CA VAL A 507 2.84 -2.22 -11.82
C VAL A 507 4.20 -1.78 -11.31
N VAL A 508 4.27 -1.17 -10.13
CA VAL A 508 5.51 -1.11 -9.33
C VAL A 508 5.57 -2.35 -8.46
N GLU A 509 6.61 -3.16 -8.60
CA GLU A 509 6.76 -4.40 -7.84
C GLU A 509 8.21 -4.75 -7.52
N HIS A 510 8.36 -5.55 -6.47
CA HIS A 510 9.60 -6.21 -6.07
C HIS A 510 9.42 -7.74 -5.97
N ASP A 511 8.19 -8.25 -6.04
CA ASP A 511 7.92 -9.68 -6.08
C ASP A 511 8.43 -10.34 -7.38
N LEU A 512 9.29 -11.36 -7.23
CA LEU A 512 9.95 -12.00 -8.36
C LEU A 512 8.98 -12.76 -9.27
N ASP A 513 7.88 -13.29 -8.74
CA ASP A 513 6.89 -14.02 -9.55
C ASP A 513 6.11 -13.05 -10.45
N VAL A 514 5.77 -11.87 -9.94
CA VAL A 514 5.18 -10.81 -10.78
C VAL A 514 6.17 -10.29 -11.82
N ILE A 515 7.45 -10.11 -11.46
CA ILE A 515 8.48 -9.65 -12.41
C ILE A 515 8.72 -10.70 -13.50
N ARG A 516 8.78 -11.99 -13.15
CA ARG A 516 8.88 -13.10 -14.12
C ARG A 516 7.67 -13.18 -15.04
N ALA A 517 6.47 -12.89 -14.51
CA ALA A 517 5.24 -12.87 -15.29
C ALA A 517 5.12 -11.65 -16.21
N ALA A 518 5.96 -10.62 -16.06
CA ALA A 518 5.86 -9.38 -16.82
C ALA A 518 6.08 -9.59 -18.33
N ASP A 519 5.38 -8.80 -19.15
CA ASP A 519 5.66 -8.72 -20.59
C ASP A 519 6.85 -7.78 -20.86
N TRP A 520 7.08 -6.81 -19.98
CA TRP A 520 8.19 -5.87 -20.02
C TRP A 520 8.59 -5.43 -18.62
N VAL A 521 9.88 -5.31 -18.36
CA VAL A 521 10.45 -4.88 -17.07
C VAL A 521 11.23 -3.59 -17.29
N ILE A 522 11.15 -2.67 -16.34
CA ILE A 522 11.92 -1.43 -16.24
C ILE A 522 12.64 -1.48 -14.89
N ASP A 523 13.95 -1.72 -14.90
CA ASP A 523 14.76 -1.86 -13.70
C ASP A 523 15.49 -0.56 -13.36
N LEU A 524 15.24 -0.04 -12.15
CA LEU A 524 15.83 1.20 -11.66
C LEU A 524 16.91 0.94 -10.60
N GLY A 525 17.98 1.72 -10.63
CA GLY A 525 19.10 1.54 -9.70
C GLY A 525 20.25 2.51 -9.96
N PRO A 526 21.51 2.10 -9.71
CA PRO A 526 21.95 0.80 -9.15
C PRO A 526 21.73 0.67 -7.63
N GLY A 527 21.54 1.79 -6.93
CA GLY A 527 21.30 1.84 -5.48
C GLY A 527 20.05 2.64 -5.11
N GLY A 528 19.88 2.88 -3.80
CA GLY A 528 18.82 3.71 -3.25
C GLY A 528 19.23 5.17 -3.03
N GLY A 529 18.26 6.08 -2.98
CA GLY A 529 18.50 7.48 -2.62
C GLY A 529 19.42 8.18 -3.64
N PRO A 530 20.52 8.83 -3.21
CA PRO A 530 21.42 9.52 -4.13
C PRO A 530 21.98 8.62 -5.22
N GLU A 531 22.25 7.34 -4.95
CA GLU A 531 22.83 6.39 -5.91
C GLU A 531 21.81 5.80 -6.89
N GLY A 532 20.52 6.11 -6.72
CA GLY A 532 19.44 5.63 -7.59
C GLY A 532 19.10 6.57 -8.75
N GLY A 533 17.93 6.32 -9.35
CA GLY A 533 17.31 7.19 -10.34
C GLY A 533 17.85 7.04 -11.76
N LEU A 534 18.57 5.96 -12.05
CA LEU A 534 19.02 5.57 -13.40
C LEU A 534 18.23 4.36 -13.89
N LEU A 535 18.10 4.26 -15.21
CA LEU A 535 17.63 3.04 -15.88
C LEU A 535 18.80 2.07 -15.99
N ILE A 536 18.69 0.90 -15.37
CA ILE A 536 19.72 -0.15 -15.44
C ILE A 536 19.45 -1.07 -16.63
N ALA A 537 18.21 -1.54 -16.75
CA ALA A 537 17.78 -2.41 -17.83
C ALA A 537 16.31 -2.16 -18.17
N GLU A 538 15.96 -2.38 -19.44
CA GLU A 538 14.57 -2.47 -19.87
C GLU A 538 14.41 -3.58 -20.93
N GLY A 539 13.28 -4.28 -20.91
CA GLY A 539 13.00 -5.35 -21.85
C GLY A 539 12.15 -6.46 -21.27
N PRO A 540 11.88 -7.53 -22.03
CA PRO A 540 11.32 -8.76 -21.47
C PRO A 540 12.19 -9.29 -20.32
N PRO A 541 11.63 -10.04 -19.34
CA PRO A 541 12.37 -10.54 -18.17
C PRO A 541 13.70 -11.23 -18.52
N ALA A 542 13.73 -12.04 -19.58
CA ALA A 542 14.95 -12.73 -20.05
C ALA A 542 16.07 -11.76 -20.49
N ILE A 543 15.74 -10.58 -21.00
CA ILE A 543 16.73 -9.55 -21.35
C ILE A 543 17.28 -8.89 -20.09
N VAL A 544 16.43 -8.59 -19.11
CA VAL A 544 16.86 -8.01 -17.84
C VAL A 544 17.73 -8.98 -17.05
N ALA A 545 17.40 -10.28 -17.05
CA ALA A 545 18.20 -11.34 -16.42
C ALA A 545 19.63 -11.45 -16.99
N ALA A 546 19.84 -11.06 -18.25
CA ALA A 546 21.16 -11.09 -18.90
C ALA A 546 22.05 -9.87 -18.55
N VAL A 547 21.53 -8.86 -17.85
CA VAL A 547 22.27 -7.63 -17.51
C VAL A 547 22.99 -7.82 -16.18
N SER A 548 24.33 -7.87 -16.21
CA SER A 548 25.18 -8.09 -15.02
C SER A 548 25.00 -7.04 -13.92
N ASP A 549 24.70 -5.81 -14.32
CA ASP A 549 24.59 -4.67 -13.40
C ASP A 549 23.18 -4.56 -12.78
N SER A 550 22.24 -5.40 -13.22
CA SER A 550 20.87 -5.47 -12.67
C SER A 550 20.83 -6.42 -11.48
N LEU A 551 20.65 -5.86 -10.28
CA LEU A 551 20.39 -6.66 -9.09
C LEU A 551 19.13 -7.50 -9.25
N THR A 552 18.09 -6.93 -9.86
CA THR A 552 16.86 -7.66 -10.19
C THR A 552 17.15 -8.80 -11.16
N GLY A 553 17.90 -8.51 -12.23
CA GLY A 553 18.29 -9.51 -13.24
C GLY A 553 19.06 -10.69 -12.67
N SER A 554 19.92 -10.46 -11.67
CA SER A 554 20.66 -11.55 -11.00
C SER A 554 19.79 -12.51 -10.19
N LEU A 555 18.54 -12.12 -9.88
CA LEU A 555 17.58 -12.88 -9.09
C LEU A 555 16.46 -13.52 -9.94
N LEU A 556 16.34 -13.12 -11.21
CA LEU A 556 15.38 -13.67 -12.16
C LEU A 556 15.86 -15.00 -12.70
#